data_AF-A0A7Y4QGR6-F1
#
_entry.id   AF-A0A7Y4QGR6-F1
#
_cell.length_a   1.000
_cell.length_b   1.000
_cell.length_c   1.000
_cell.angle_alpha   90.00
_cell.angle_beta   90.00
_cell.angle_gamma   90.00
#
_symmetry.space_group_name_H-M   'P 1'
#
loop_
_entity.id
_entity.type
_entity.pdbx_description
1 polymer ?
#
loop_
_entity_poly.entity_id
_entity_poly.type
_entity_poly.pdbx_seq_one_letter_code
_entity_poly.pdbx_strand_id
1 'polypeptide(L)'
;MRTVLYLRSNEKKMFDALPSELRQKWESKIVEETADNFETPEELEVRVARYSKNPTLAPFLEEANGRLQKGEDLGSVLGSMPEKALKVFIDAIGNSGICALIEIAFLSGKVDEAALTGIATLSDIRHRQMMHSSVLA
;
A
#
# COMPACT_ATOMS: atom_id res chain seq x y z
N MET A 1 16.99 -8.01 -3.75
CA MET A 1 16.64 -6.94 -2.80
C MET A 1 16.57 -7.54 -1.41
N ARG A 2 17.05 -6.82 -0.38
CA ARG A 2 16.82 -7.22 1.02
C ARG A 2 15.41 -6.79 1.37
N THR A 3 14.51 -7.74 1.67
CA THR A 3 13.13 -7.43 2.04
C THR A 3 13.11 -6.84 3.45
N VAL A 4 12.69 -5.58 3.58
CA VAL A 4 12.62 -4.82 4.83
C VAL A 4 11.18 -4.38 5.05
N LEU A 5 10.70 -4.45 6.29
CA LEU A 5 9.39 -3.93 6.71
C LEU A 5 9.59 -2.56 7.37
N TYR A 6 9.18 -1.50 6.68
CA TYR A 6 9.17 -0.15 7.25
C TYR A 6 7.85 0.09 7.96
N LEU A 7 7.80 -0.08 9.28
CA LEU A 7 6.54 -0.06 10.03
C LEU A 7 6.38 1.24 10.81
N ARG A 8 5.23 1.89 10.63
CA ARG A 8 4.78 2.98 11.51
C ARG A 8 4.35 2.41 12.87
N SER A 9 4.22 3.27 13.87
CA SER A 9 3.90 2.81 15.24
C SER A 9 2.59 2.02 15.36
N ASN A 10 1.57 2.34 14.55
CA ASN A 10 0.32 1.58 14.49
C ASN A 10 0.48 0.21 13.80
N GLU A 11 1.20 0.18 12.68
CA GLU A 11 1.50 -1.05 11.94
C GLU A 11 2.39 -2.00 12.74
N LYS A 12 3.34 -1.45 13.52
CA LYS A 12 4.17 -2.22 14.44
C LYS A 12 3.32 -2.92 15.50
N LYS A 13 2.29 -2.25 16.04
CA LYS A 13 1.33 -2.88 16.98
C LYS A 13 0.56 -4.02 16.30
N MET A 14 0.15 -3.84 15.04
CA MET A 14 -0.52 -4.90 14.27
C MET A 14 0.42 -6.08 14.02
N PHE A 15 1.68 -5.81 13.64
CA PHE A 15 2.71 -6.82 13.48
C PHE A 15 2.99 -7.58 14.78
N ASP A 16 3.06 -6.88 15.91
CA ASP A 16 3.33 -7.49 17.22
C ASP A 16 2.21 -8.41 17.70
N ALA A 17 0.99 -8.23 17.19
CA ALA A 17 -0.14 -9.12 17.43
C ALA A 17 -0.10 -10.42 16.60
N LEU A 18 0.83 -10.55 15.65
CA LEU A 18 0.98 -11.78 14.85
C LEU A 18 1.58 -12.94 15.67
N PRO A 19 1.35 -14.20 15.22
CA PRO A 19 1.97 -15.37 15.83
C PRO A 19 3.50 -15.24 15.92
N SER A 20 4.07 -15.64 17.05
CA SER A 20 5.52 -15.50 17.33
C SER A 20 6.40 -16.15 16.27
N GLU A 21 5.98 -17.31 15.75
CA GLU A 21 6.67 -18.05 14.68
C GLU A 21 6.85 -17.21 13.42
N LEU A 22 5.85 -16.41 13.08
CA LEU A 22 5.88 -15.53 11.93
C LEU A 22 6.72 -14.29 12.24
N ARG A 23 6.55 -13.71 13.43
CA ARG A 23 7.31 -12.52 13.84
C ARG A 23 8.82 -12.74 13.87
N GLN A 24 9.28 -13.84 14.44
CA GLN A 24 10.71 -14.15 14.59
C GLN A 24 11.47 -14.16 13.25
N LYS A 25 10.83 -14.58 12.17
CA LYS A 25 11.43 -14.60 10.82
C LYS A 25 11.66 -13.19 10.23
N TRP A 26 10.99 -12.20 10.79
CA TRP A 26 10.96 -10.82 10.30
C TRP A 26 11.53 -9.80 11.28
N GLU A 27 11.69 -10.12 12.57
CA GLU A 27 12.19 -9.20 13.60
C GLU A 27 13.51 -8.52 13.22
N SER A 28 14.44 -9.24 12.57
CA SER A 28 15.73 -8.69 12.08
C SER A 28 15.62 -7.83 10.81
N LYS A 29 14.41 -7.67 10.27
CA LYS A 29 14.11 -6.96 9.01
C LYS A 29 13.12 -5.81 9.20
N ILE A 30 12.78 -5.47 10.44
CA ILE A 30 11.88 -4.35 10.75
C ILE A 30 12.73 -3.09 10.94
N VAL A 31 12.30 -2.02 10.29
CA VAL A 31 12.80 -0.67 10.50
C VAL A 31 11.61 0.19 10.90
N GLU A 32 11.79 1.04 11.91
CA GLU A 32 10.76 2.01 12.29
C GLU A 32 10.63 3.07 11.19
N GLU A 33 9.41 3.28 10.70
CA GLU A 33 9.09 4.36 9.77
C GLU A 33 8.78 5.62 10.56
N THR A 34 9.66 6.61 10.44
CA THR A 34 9.53 7.92 11.11
C THR A 34 9.16 9.04 10.15
N ALA A 35 9.20 8.81 8.83
CA ALA A 35 8.82 9.82 7.88
C ALA A 35 7.32 10.09 7.93
N ASP A 36 6.96 11.36 7.87
CA ASP A 36 5.59 11.87 8.02
C ASP A 36 5.17 12.78 6.86
N ASN A 37 5.90 12.72 5.73
CA ASN A 37 5.56 13.50 4.55
C ASN A 37 4.39 12.86 3.79
N PHE A 38 3.18 13.16 4.24
CA PHE A 38 1.93 12.80 3.59
C PHE A 38 1.48 13.90 2.63
N GLU A 39 0.75 13.49 1.59
CA GLU A 39 0.06 14.43 0.72
C GLU A 39 -1.04 15.18 1.49
N THR A 40 -1.24 16.47 1.17
CA THR A 40 -2.46 17.16 1.60
C THR A 40 -3.69 16.62 0.85
N PRO A 41 -4.91 16.83 1.36
CA PRO A 41 -6.13 16.47 0.64
C PRO A 41 -6.18 17.03 -0.78
N GLU A 42 -5.76 18.29 -0.98
CA GLU A 42 -5.72 18.95 -2.28
C GLU A 42 -4.71 18.29 -3.23
N GLU A 43 -3.53 17.93 -2.73
CA GLU A 43 -2.51 17.22 -3.52
C GLU A 43 -3.02 15.84 -3.96
N LEU A 44 -3.76 15.16 -3.08
CA LEU A 44 -4.38 13.87 -3.38
C LEU A 44 -5.51 14.02 -4.42
N GLU A 45 -6.35 15.05 -4.32
CA GLU A 45 -7.39 15.34 -5.31
C GLU A 45 -6.79 15.58 -6.71
N VAL A 46 -5.76 16.42 -6.81
CA VAL A 46 -5.05 16.70 -8.08
C VAL A 46 -4.45 15.42 -8.65
N ARG A 47 -3.87 14.58 -7.78
CA ARG A 47 -3.29 13.30 -8.16
C ARG A 47 -4.34 12.33 -8.69
N VAL A 48 -5.45 12.14 -7.98
CA VAL A 48 -6.56 11.29 -8.43
C VAL A 48 -7.13 11.81 -9.75
N ALA A 49 -7.31 13.12 -9.90
CA ALA A 49 -7.78 13.72 -11.15
C ALA A 49 -6.81 13.49 -12.33
N ARG A 50 -5.50 13.49 -12.07
CA ARG A 50 -4.47 13.18 -13.08
C ARG A 50 -4.56 11.72 -13.53
N TYR A 51 -4.75 10.79 -12.60
CA TYR A 51 -4.72 9.35 -12.90
C TYR A 51 -6.07 8.76 -13.31
N SER A 52 -7.20 9.40 -13.01
CA SER A 52 -8.55 8.95 -13.39
C SER A 52 -8.73 8.86 -14.91
N LYS A 53 -7.97 9.65 -15.68
CA LYS A 53 -7.98 9.63 -17.15
C LYS A 53 -6.92 8.70 -17.75
N ASN A 54 -6.18 7.95 -16.92
CA ASN A 54 -5.13 7.06 -17.42
C ASN A 54 -5.77 5.81 -18.06
N PRO A 55 -5.59 5.58 -19.37
CA PRO A 55 -6.22 4.45 -20.06
C PRO A 55 -5.73 3.09 -19.54
N THR A 56 -4.57 3.05 -18.89
CA THR A 56 -4.01 1.83 -18.27
C THR A 56 -4.75 1.46 -16.99
N LEU A 57 -5.29 2.45 -16.27
CA LEU A 57 -6.03 2.25 -15.02
C LEU A 57 -7.54 2.15 -15.21
N ALA A 58 -8.08 2.84 -16.22
CA ALA A 58 -9.51 2.95 -16.48
C ALA A 58 -10.30 1.62 -16.31
N PRO A 59 -9.93 0.50 -16.96
CA PRO A 59 -10.71 -0.75 -16.82
C PRO A 59 -10.73 -1.29 -15.39
N PHE A 60 -9.65 -1.12 -14.64
CA PHE A 60 -9.57 -1.59 -13.25
C PHE A 60 -10.31 -0.67 -12.28
N LEU A 61 -10.30 0.64 -12.53
CA LEU A 61 -11.08 1.60 -11.74
C LEU A 61 -12.58 1.41 -11.97
N GLU A 62 -12.98 1.16 -13.21
CA GLU A 62 -14.37 0.82 -13.55
C GLU A 62 -14.82 -0.48 -12.87
N GLU A 63 -14.00 -1.55 -12.94
CA GLU A 63 -14.30 -2.80 -12.25
C GLU A 63 -14.35 -2.62 -10.72
N ALA A 64 -13.37 -1.94 -10.13
CA ALA A 64 -13.31 -1.68 -8.70
C ALA A 64 -14.54 -0.88 -8.23
N ASN A 65 -14.93 0.16 -8.96
CA ASN A 65 -16.15 0.92 -8.65
C ASN A 65 -17.40 0.04 -8.73
N GLY A 66 -17.51 -0.81 -9.76
CA GLY A 66 -18.62 -1.74 -9.91
C GLY A 66 -18.74 -2.73 -8.76
N ARG A 67 -17.60 -3.20 -8.22
CA ARG A 67 -17.56 -4.10 -7.04
C ARG A 67 -17.88 -3.38 -5.75
N LEU A 68 -17.33 -2.18 -5.54
CA LEU A 68 -17.62 -1.35 -4.37
C LEU A 68 -19.12 -1.07 -4.24
N GLN A 69 -19.79 -0.73 -5.34
CA GLN A 69 -21.23 -0.51 -5.37
C GLN A 69 -22.05 -1.75 -4.96
N LYS A 70 -21.48 -2.95 -5.15
CA LYS A 70 -22.08 -4.23 -4.77
C LYS A 70 -21.64 -4.72 -3.39
N GLY A 71 -20.73 -4.01 -2.72
CA GLY A 71 -20.11 -4.45 -1.47
C GLY A 71 -19.19 -5.66 -1.63
N GLU A 72 -18.64 -5.87 -2.82
CA GLU A 72 -17.75 -6.99 -3.14
C GLU A 72 -16.27 -6.67 -2.84
N ASP A 73 -15.47 -7.72 -2.62
CA ASP A 73 -14.03 -7.60 -2.37
C ASP A 73 -13.27 -7.06 -3.59
N LEU A 74 -12.29 -6.20 -3.31
CA LEU A 74 -11.41 -5.58 -4.31
C LEU A 74 -10.11 -6.33 -4.54
N GLY A 75 -9.75 -7.29 -3.67
CA GLY A 75 -8.48 -8.01 -3.74
C GLY A 75 -8.25 -8.68 -5.08
N SER A 76 -9.30 -9.25 -5.68
CA SER A 76 -9.20 -9.87 -7.02
C SER A 76 -8.95 -8.88 -8.17
N VAL A 77 -9.40 -7.61 -8.05
CA VAL A 77 -9.11 -6.56 -9.05
C VAL A 77 -7.65 -6.13 -8.96
N LEU A 78 -7.14 -5.97 -7.74
CA LEU A 78 -5.72 -5.66 -7.53
C LEU A 78 -4.83 -6.82 -7.96
N GLY A 79 -5.23 -8.06 -7.70
CA GLY A 79 -4.49 -9.26 -8.09
C GLY A 79 -4.47 -9.53 -9.60
N SER A 80 -5.45 -9.06 -10.36
CA SER A 80 -5.49 -9.19 -11.82
C SER A 80 -4.83 -8.01 -12.56
N MET A 81 -4.47 -6.96 -11.83
CA MET A 81 -3.90 -5.75 -12.40
C MET A 81 -2.48 -6.01 -12.94
N PRO A 82 -2.19 -5.73 -14.23
CA PRO A 82 -0.85 -5.82 -14.79
C PRO A 82 0.12 -4.94 -14.01
N GLU A 83 1.39 -5.36 -13.88
CA GLU A 83 2.41 -4.63 -13.11
C GLU A 83 2.48 -3.13 -13.46
N LYS A 84 2.39 -2.80 -14.75
CA LYS A 84 2.37 -1.41 -15.22
C LYS A 84 1.17 -0.62 -14.68
N ALA A 85 -0.02 -1.23 -14.67
CA ALA A 85 -1.22 -0.62 -14.11
C ALA A 85 -1.09 -0.51 -12.58
N LEU A 86 -0.59 -1.55 -11.91
CA LEU A 86 -0.38 -1.57 -10.47
C LEU A 86 0.55 -0.44 -10.01
N LYS A 87 1.64 -0.21 -10.74
CA LYS A 87 2.55 0.90 -10.44
C LYS A 87 1.84 2.25 -10.52
N VAL A 88 1.07 2.50 -11.58
CA VAL A 88 0.33 3.75 -11.76
C VAL A 88 -0.75 3.89 -10.67
N PHE A 89 -1.39 2.80 -10.26
CA PHE A 89 -2.38 2.79 -9.18
C PHE A 89 -1.74 3.17 -7.84
N ILE A 90 -0.59 2.58 -7.51
CA ILE A 90 0.15 2.90 -6.28
C ILE A 90 0.60 4.37 -6.28
N ASP A 91 1.04 4.89 -7.42
CA ASP A 91 1.35 6.32 -7.54
C ASP A 91 0.10 7.20 -7.37
N ALA A 92 -1.07 6.73 -7.79
CA ALA A 92 -2.33 7.49 -7.73
C ALA A 92 -2.91 7.60 -6.31
N ILE A 93 -2.87 6.53 -5.52
CA ILE A 93 -3.45 6.49 -4.17
C ILE A 93 -2.57 7.20 -3.12
N GLY A 94 -1.29 7.40 -3.44
CA GLY A 94 -0.32 8.10 -2.58
C GLY A 94 -0.03 7.41 -1.25
N ASN A 95 0.73 8.10 -0.39
CA ASN A 95 1.18 7.55 0.89
C ASN A 95 0.02 7.15 1.79
N SER A 96 -1.04 7.97 1.83
CA SER A 96 -2.25 7.71 2.60
C SER A 96 -2.96 6.42 2.13
N GLY A 97 -3.10 6.23 0.82
CA GLY A 97 -3.68 5.01 0.26
C GLY A 97 -2.84 3.77 0.52
N ILE A 98 -1.51 3.88 0.41
CA ILE A 98 -0.60 2.77 0.73
C ILE A 98 -0.72 2.37 2.21
N CYS A 99 -0.85 3.33 3.14
CA CYS A 99 -1.10 3.03 4.55
C CYS A 99 -2.39 2.23 4.73
N ALA A 100 -3.48 2.64 4.08
CA ALA A 100 -4.74 1.91 4.15
C ALA A 100 -4.59 0.48 3.61
N LEU A 101 -3.86 0.27 2.51
CA LEU A 101 -3.61 -1.09 1.97
C LEU A 101 -2.81 -1.96 2.94
N ILE A 102 -1.79 -1.40 3.61
CA ILE A 102 -0.99 -2.12 4.62
C ILE A 102 -1.89 -2.52 5.80
N GLU A 103 -2.69 -1.59 6.32
CA GLU A 103 -3.61 -1.86 7.43
C GLU A 103 -4.64 -2.92 7.06
N ILE A 104 -5.26 -2.83 5.88
CA ILE A 104 -6.20 -3.84 5.38
C ILE A 104 -5.52 -5.21 5.28
N ALA A 105 -4.27 -5.26 4.79
CA ALA A 105 -3.52 -6.51 4.69
C ALA A 105 -3.31 -7.15 6.08
N PHE A 106 -2.95 -6.35 7.09
CA PHE A 106 -2.85 -6.83 8.47
C PHE A 106 -4.19 -7.28 9.05
N LEU A 107 -5.27 -6.56 8.75
CA LEU A 107 -6.62 -6.84 9.28
C LEU A 107 -7.36 -7.97 8.55
N SER A 108 -6.84 -8.44 7.41
CA SER A 108 -7.44 -9.52 6.62
C SER A 108 -7.59 -10.86 7.35
N GLY A 109 -6.93 -11.02 8.51
CA GLY A 109 -6.96 -12.24 9.32
C GLY A 109 -6.19 -13.42 8.71
N LYS A 110 -5.53 -13.22 7.56
CA LYS A 110 -4.76 -14.24 6.83
C LYS A 110 -3.33 -13.78 6.56
N VAL A 111 -2.68 -13.23 7.58
CA VAL A 111 -1.30 -12.75 7.46
C VAL A 111 -0.35 -13.94 7.57
N ASP A 112 0.20 -14.35 6.43
CA ASP A 112 1.25 -15.36 6.30
C ASP A 112 2.55 -14.73 5.74
N GLU A 113 3.52 -15.56 5.35
CA GLU A 113 4.79 -15.05 4.77
C GLU A 113 4.61 -14.30 3.45
N ALA A 114 3.66 -14.74 2.61
CA ALA A 114 3.39 -14.10 1.33
C ALA A 114 2.73 -12.72 1.57
N ALA A 115 1.77 -12.65 2.50
CA ALA A 115 1.17 -11.40 2.94
C ALA A 115 2.21 -10.43 3.52
N LEU A 116 3.10 -10.90 4.40
CA LEU A 116 4.19 -10.07 4.95
C LEU A 116 5.18 -9.59 3.87
N THR A 117 5.42 -10.39 2.84
CA THR A 117 6.24 -9.96 1.69
C THR A 117 5.54 -8.86 0.89
N GLY A 118 4.23 -8.96 0.71
CA GLY A 118 3.41 -7.90 0.11
C GLY A 118 3.45 -6.62 0.95
N ILE A 119 3.26 -6.73 2.26
CA ILE A 119 3.34 -5.60 3.20
C ILE A 119 4.73 -4.96 3.20
N ALA A 120 5.80 -5.77 3.16
CA ALA A 120 7.16 -5.28 3.04
C ALA A 120 7.37 -4.48 1.74
N THR A 121 6.79 -4.96 0.64
CA THR A 121 6.86 -4.25 -0.65
C THR A 121 6.11 -2.91 -0.61
N LEU A 122 4.90 -2.89 -0.06
CA LEU A 122 4.10 -1.67 0.08
C LEU A 122 4.78 -0.66 1.01
N SER A 123 5.29 -1.12 2.16
CA SER A 123 5.98 -0.25 3.13
C SER A 123 7.28 0.32 2.57
N ASP A 124 8.05 -0.45 1.80
CA ASP A 124 9.24 0.05 1.10
C ASP A 124 8.90 1.11 0.04
N ILE A 125 7.82 0.91 -0.73
CA ILE A 125 7.37 1.91 -1.70
C ILE A 125 6.99 3.22 -0.98
N ARG A 126 6.19 3.13 0.08
CA ARG A 126 5.82 4.30 0.90
C ARG A 126 7.07 4.98 1.46
N HIS A 127 7.98 4.22 2.07
CA HIS A 127 9.21 4.76 2.64
C HIS A 127 9.97 5.58 1.59
N ARG A 128 10.18 5.01 0.40
CA ARG A 128 10.85 5.70 -0.70
C ARG A 128 10.08 6.96 -1.14
N GLN A 129 8.77 6.90 -1.28
CA GLN A 129 7.96 8.07 -1.65
C GLN A 129 8.08 9.20 -0.60
N MET A 130 8.03 8.87 0.68
CA MET A 130 8.19 9.86 1.77
C MET A 130 9.60 10.45 1.79
N MET A 131 10.64 9.63 1.61
CA MET A 131 12.04 10.08 1.58
C MET A 131 12.40 10.93 0.35
N HIS A 132 11.69 10.76 -0.77
CA HIS A 132 11.92 11.49 -2.03
C HIS A 132 11.06 12.75 -2.19
N SER A 133 10.52 13.29 -1.10
CA SER A 133 9.63 14.45 -1.14
C SER A 133 10.39 15.76 -1.37
N SER A 134 10.83 15.96 -2.61
CA SER A 134 11.33 17.23 -3.15
C SER A 134 11.26 17.31 -4.69
N VAL A 135 10.21 16.79 -5.35
CA VAL A 135 10.01 17.08 -6.79
C VAL A 135 8.53 17.14 -7.18
N LEU A 136 7.78 18.05 -6.57
CA LEU A 136 6.57 18.62 -7.18
C LEU A 136 6.54 20.16 -6.98
N ALA A 137 7.73 20.78 -7.08
CA ALA A 137 7.85 22.22 -7.35
C ALA A 137 7.94 22.46 -8.87
#